data_AF-A0A971ZCC0-F1
#
_entry.id   AF-A0A971ZCC0-F1
#
_cell.length_a   1.000
_cell.length_b   1.000
_cell.length_c   1.000
_cell.angle_alpha   90.00
_cell.angle_beta   90.00
_cell.angle_gamma   90.00
#
_symmetry.space_group_name_H-M   'P 1'
#
loop_
_entity.id
_entity.type
_entity.pdbx_description
1 polymer ?
#
loop_
_entity_poly.entity_id
_entity_poly.type
_entity_poly.pdbx_seq_one_letter_code
_entity_poly.pdbx_strand_id
1 'polypeptide(L)'
;VIIEHLAYDEVEDKFDLDIFTAGQTKQDFSKAGDKLQRHIYDYVVTDSNIEREFVKELDTANDVVVYAKLPRGFLIPTPVGDYNPDWAIAFKEGRVKHIYFVAETKGSMSSMVLNEIEKTKIKCARKFFDEMNQRYAPQNVKYDVVDSFGKLMEVVK
;
A
#
# COMPACT_ATOMS: atom_id res chain seq x y z
N VAL A 1 -4.32 -4.56 -24.97
CA VAL A 1 -3.17 -3.64 -25.10
C VAL A 1 -1.91 -4.44 -24.79
N ILE A 2 -0.92 -4.46 -25.69
CA ILE A 2 0.37 -5.12 -25.44
C ILE A 2 1.36 -4.00 -25.11
N ILE A 3 1.93 -4.03 -23.90
CA ILE A 3 2.96 -3.07 -23.46
C ILE A 3 4.30 -3.80 -23.59
N GLU A 4 5.08 -3.45 -24.61
CA GLU A 4 6.36 -4.12 -24.87
C GLU A 4 7.49 -3.56 -24.00
N HIS A 5 7.54 -2.24 -23.79
CA HIS A 5 8.56 -1.57 -22.98
C HIS A 5 7.88 -0.54 -22.05
N LEU A 6 8.23 -0.61 -20.76
CA LEU A 6 7.77 0.31 -19.72
C LEU A 6 9.00 0.82 -18.99
N ALA A 7 9.20 2.13 -19.00
CA ALA A 7 10.29 2.84 -18.33
C ALA A 7 9.69 3.89 -17.38
N TYR A 8 10.43 4.21 -16.33
CA TYR A 8 10.06 5.19 -15.33
C TYR A 8 11.20 6.19 -15.18
N ASP A 9 10.84 7.47 -15.17
CA ASP A 9 11.76 8.59 -14.99
C ASP A 9 11.31 9.41 -13.77
N GLU A 10 12.27 9.94 -13.02
CA GLU A 10 11.98 10.77 -11.84
C GLU A 10 11.45 12.12 -12.29
N VAL A 11 10.45 12.62 -11.55
CA VAL A 11 9.93 13.98 -11.66
C VAL A 11 10.30 14.75 -10.41
N GLU A 12 10.39 16.09 -10.50
CA GLU A 12 10.73 16.93 -9.34
C GLU A 12 9.60 16.98 -8.29
N ASP A 13 8.39 16.51 -8.63
CA ASP A 13 7.23 16.50 -7.76
C ASP A 13 7.44 15.61 -6.53
N LYS A 14 7.08 16.14 -5.35
CA LYS A 14 7.17 15.46 -4.06
C LYS A 14 5.88 15.67 -3.28
N PHE A 15 5.50 14.65 -2.51
CA PHE A 15 4.41 14.75 -1.54
C PHE A 15 4.99 15.13 -0.18
N ASP A 16 4.40 16.15 0.46
CA ASP A 16 4.67 16.46 1.87
C ASP A 16 3.72 15.63 2.76
N LEU A 17 3.88 15.73 4.09
CA LEU A 17 2.99 15.13 5.08
C LEU A 17 1.53 15.55 4.91
N ASP A 18 1.31 16.68 4.22
CA ASP A 18 -0.02 17.19 3.89
C ASP A 18 -0.84 16.20 3.07
N ILE A 19 -0.23 15.29 2.31
CA ILE A 19 -0.93 14.26 1.52
C ILE A 19 -1.89 13.41 2.37
N PHE A 20 -1.53 13.14 3.63
CA PHE A 20 -2.38 12.36 4.55
C PHE A 20 -3.52 13.18 5.17
N THR A 21 -3.42 14.51 5.07
CA THR A 21 -4.42 15.48 5.57
C THR A 21 -5.27 16.10 4.45
N ALA A 22 -4.75 16.10 3.21
CA ALA A 22 -5.36 16.67 2.01
C ALA A 22 -6.60 15.85 1.64
N GLY A 23 -7.75 16.26 2.18
CA GLY A 23 -9.04 15.59 1.99
C GLY A 23 -9.69 15.05 3.27
N GLN A 24 -9.13 15.31 4.46
CA GLN A 24 -9.78 14.99 5.74
C GLN A 24 -10.96 15.93 6.10
N THR A 25 -11.62 16.53 5.12
CA THR A 25 -12.88 17.25 5.32
C THR A 25 -13.99 16.22 5.58
N LYS A 26 -14.20 15.93 6.87
CA LYS A 26 -15.22 15.01 7.42
C LYS A 26 -14.93 13.52 7.17
N GLN A 27 -13.89 12.97 7.82
CA GLN A 27 -13.89 11.53 8.06
C GLN A 27 -15.02 11.18 9.02
N ASP A 28 -15.96 10.36 8.56
CA ASP A 28 -17.02 9.82 9.39
C ASP A 28 -16.42 8.73 10.30
N PHE A 29 -16.10 9.13 11.53
CA PHE A 29 -15.55 8.24 12.56
C PHE A 29 -16.58 7.19 13.06
N SER A 30 -17.82 7.18 12.57
CA SER A 30 -18.77 6.11 12.89
C SER A 30 -18.28 4.72 12.47
N LYS A 31 -17.34 4.66 11.52
CA LYS A 31 -16.68 3.43 11.05
C LYS A 31 -15.26 3.24 11.58
N ALA A 32 -14.75 4.16 12.40
CA ALA A 32 -13.43 4.02 13.01
C ALA A 32 -13.46 2.91 14.08
N GLY A 33 -12.38 2.14 14.14
CA GLY A 33 -12.16 1.14 15.19
C GLY A 33 -11.70 1.76 16.51
N ASP A 34 -11.15 0.91 17.38
CA ASP A 34 -10.50 1.34 18.62
C ASP A 34 -9.29 2.25 18.33
N LYS A 35 -8.83 2.98 19.36
CA LYS A 35 -7.64 3.82 19.26
C LYS A 35 -6.41 2.98 18.95
N LEU A 36 -5.74 3.30 17.85
CA LEU A 36 -4.58 2.60 17.31
C LEU A 36 -3.28 3.06 17.97
N GLN A 37 -2.32 2.16 18.08
CA GLN A 37 -1.02 2.41 18.73
C GLN A 37 0.15 2.51 17.74
N ARG A 38 0.01 1.94 16.54
CA ARG A 38 1.09 1.90 15.52
C ARG A 38 0.69 2.58 14.22
N HIS A 39 -0.55 3.02 14.08
CA HIS A 39 -0.98 3.78 12.91
C HIS A 39 -0.47 5.23 13.00
N ILE A 40 -0.24 5.87 11.85
CA ILE A 40 0.18 7.29 11.80
C ILE A 40 -0.86 8.27 12.39
N TYR A 41 -2.09 7.80 12.62
CA TYR A 41 -3.19 8.52 13.28
C TYR A 41 -3.82 7.64 14.37
N ASP A 42 -4.47 8.28 15.34
CA ASP A 42 -5.20 7.60 16.42
C ASP A 42 -6.30 6.65 15.91
N TYR A 43 -6.83 6.89 14.71
CA TYR A 43 -7.92 6.13 14.12
C TYR A 43 -7.71 5.94 12.61
N VAL A 44 -8.27 4.86 12.06
CA VAL A 44 -8.32 4.60 10.62
C VAL A 44 -9.73 4.16 10.22
N VAL A 45 -10.19 4.65 9.07
CA VAL A 45 -11.46 4.22 8.47
C VAL A 45 -11.18 3.07 7.51
N THR A 46 -11.83 1.94 7.75
CA THR A 46 -11.76 0.75 6.89
C THR A 46 -13.07 0.58 6.12
N ASP A 47 -13.00 0.13 4.87
CA ASP A 47 -14.19 -0.06 4.02
C ASP A 47 -14.76 -1.48 4.07
N SER A 48 -14.01 -2.44 4.61
CA SER A 48 -14.37 -3.86 4.64
C SER A 48 -13.95 -4.55 5.95
N ASN A 49 -14.53 -5.72 6.22
CA ASN A 49 -14.15 -6.54 7.38
C ASN A 49 -12.72 -7.10 7.26
N ILE A 50 -12.25 -7.33 6.02
CA ILE A 50 -10.87 -7.79 5.76
C ILE A 50 -9.89 -6.70 6.18
N GLU A 51 -10.13 -5.46 5.78
CA GLU A 51 -9.32 -4.32 6.22
C GLU A 51 -9.34 -4.13 7.73
N ARG A 52 -10.50 -4.32 8.37
CA ARG A 52 -10.63 -4.18 9.82
C ARG A 52 -9.79 -5.21 10.58
N GLU A 53 -9.82 -6.48 10.16
CA GLU A 53 -8.97 -7.50 10.80
C GLU A 53 -7.49 -7.24 10.49
N PHE A 54 -7.17 -6.83 9.26
CA PHE A 54 -5.80 -6.48 8.88
C PHE A 54 -5.22 -5.34 9.73
N VAL A 55 -5.98 -4.27 9.97
CA VAL A 55 -5.60 -3.17 10.86
C VAL A 55 -5.34 -3.66 12.28
N LYS A 56 -6.21 -4.53 12.81
CA LYS A 56 -6.05 -5.08 14.16
C LYS A 56 -4.78 -5.94 14.28
N GLU A 57 -4.46 -6.74 13.27
CA GLU A 57 -3.24 -7.53 13.23
C GLU A 57 -2.00 -6.62 13.12
N LEU A 58 -2.02 -5.60 12.25
CA LEU A 58 -0.94 -4.62 12.12
C LEU A 58 -0.66 -3.86 13.42
N ASP A 59 -1.71 -3.43 14.13
CA ASP A 59 -1.59 -2.63 15.34
C ASP A 59 -1.04 -3.45 16.53
N THR A 60 -1.34 -4.75 16.55
CA THR A 60 -0.88 -5.66 17.62
C THR A 60 0.44 -6.35 17.31
N ALA A 61 0.90 -6.35 16.05
CA ALA A 61 2.12 -7.01 15.63
C ALA A 61 3.39 -6.36 16.21
N ASN A 62 4.19 -7.16 16.93
CA ASN A 62 5.43 -6.69 17.53
C ASN A 62 6.50 -6.29 16.52
N ASP A 63 6.47 -6.85 15.31
CA ASP A 63 7.46 -6.59 14.26
C ASP A 63 7.12 -5.35 13.42
N VAL A 64 5.88 -4.85 13.49
CA VAL A 64 5.45 -3.60 12.84
C VAL A 64 5.88 -2.42 13.71
N VAL A 65 6.50 -1.40 13.12
CA VAL A 65 6.89 -0.15 13.80
C VAL A 65 5.80 0.89 13.62
N VAL A 66 5.42 1.14 12.36
CA VAL A 66 4.38 2.10 11.99
C VAL A 66 3.72 1.67 10.69
N TYR A 67 2.44 2.00 10.52
CA TYR A 67 1.73 1.79 9.26
C TYR A 67 0.75 2.92 8.95
N ALA A 68 0.39 3.03 7.68
CA ALA A 68 -0.57 4.02 7.18
C ALA A 68 -1.47 3.41 6.11
N LYS A 69 -2.76 3.76 6.14
CA LYS A 69 -3.64 3.65 4.97
C LYS A 69 -3.32 4.81 4.03
N LEU A 70 -2.97 4.51 2.79
CA LEU A 70 -2.62 5.53 1.82
C LEU A 70 -3.88 6.27 1.35
N PRO A 71 -3.81 7.60 1.20
CA PRO A 71 -4.94 8.39 0.72
C PRO A 71 -5.22 8.08 -0.75
N ARG A 72 -6.49 8.21 -1.17
CA ARG A 72 -6.91 7.98 -2.58
C ARG A 72 -6.15 8.84 -3.60
N GLY A 73 -5.57 9.95 -3.17
CA GLY A 73 -4.76 10.84 -4.01
C GLY A 73 -3.34 10.32 -4.29
N PHE A 74 -2.88 9.28 -3.59
CA PHE A 74 -1.55 8.70 -3.82
C PHE A 74 -1.61 7.73 -5.01
N LEU A 75 -1.23 8.20 -6.20
CA LEU A 75 -1.40 7.48 -7.45
C LEU A 75 -0.05 7.12 -8.08
N ILE A 76 0.09 5.86 -8.47
CA ILE A 76 1.17 5.36 -9.33
C ILE A 76 0.64 5.32 -10.77
N PRO A 77 1.19 6.13 -11.68
CA PRO A 77 0.77 6.13 -13.07
C PRO A 77 1.08 4.77 -13.71
N THR A 78 0.09 4.18 -14.39
CA THR A 78 0.30 2.98 -15.21
C THR A 78 -0.28 3.18 -16.61
N PRO A 79 0.21 2.47 -17.63
CA PRO A 79 -0.32 2.60 -19.00
C PRO A 79 -1.79 2.20 -19.16
N VAL A 80 -2.39 1.54 -18.17
CA VAL A 80 -3.80 1.13 -18.15
C VAL A 80 -4.61 1.90 -17.09
N GLY A 81 -4.12 3.08 -16.71
CA GLY A 81 -4.73 3.98 -15.73
C GLY A 81 -4.09 3.89 -14.34
N ASP A 82 -4.36 4.89 -13.51
CA ASP A 82 -3.67 5.03 -12.24
C ASP A 82 -3.97 3.90 -11.25
N TYR A 83 -2.98 3.62 -10.41
CA TYR A 83 -3.01 2.60 -9.38
C TYR A 83 -2.78 3.24 -8.00
N ASN A 84 -3.70 3.04 -7.07
CA ASN A 84 -3.58 3.50 -5.69
C ASN A 84 -3.37 2.27 -4.79
N PRO A 85 -2.16 2.06 -4.24
CA PRO A 85 -1.96 1.02 -3.22
C PRO A 85 -2.66 1.40 -1.91
N ASP A 86 -3.13 0.42 -1.14
CA ASP A 86 -3.90 0.71 0.09
C ASP A 86 -3.03 1.01 1.32
N TRP A 87 -1.87 0.38 1.46
CA TRP A 87 -1.11 0.39 2.73
C TRP A 87 0.39 0.66 2.54
N ALA A 88 0.97 1.35 3.53
CA ALA A 88 2.42 1.49 3.72
C ALA A 88 2.78 1.03 5.14
N ILE A 89 3.79 0.16 5.28
CA ILE A 89 4.08 -0.55 6.53
C ILE A 89 5.60 -0.61 6.72
N ALA A 90 6.08 -0.13 7.87
CA ALA A 90 7.48 -0.23 8.27
C ALA A 90 7.66 -1.28 9.38
N PHE A 91 8.68 -2.12 9.24
CA PHE A 91 9.02 -3.17 10.20
C PHE A 91 10.30 -2.84 11.00
N LYS A 92 10.50 -3.53 12.13
CA LYS A 92 11.65 -3.32 13.02
C LYS A 92 12.97 -3.71 12.36
N GLU A 93 13.93 -2.79 12.42
CA GLU A 93 15.31 -3.00 11.97
C GLU A 93 15.96 -4.18 12.72
N GLY A 94 16.65 -5.07 11.97
CA GLY A 94 17.33 -6.25 12.51
C GLY A 94 16.51 -7.55 12.47
N ARG A 95 15.18 -7.48 12.29
CA ARG A 95 14.37 -8.63 11.85
C ARG A 95 13.98 -8.51 10.37
N VAL A 96 13.76 -7.29 9.90
CA VAL A 96 13.49 -6.98 8.48
C VAL A 96 13.98 -5.56 8.18
N LYS A 97 14.69 -5.34 7.08
CA LYS A 97 15.35 -4.05 6.76
C LYS A 97 14.53 -3.11 5.86
N HIS A 98 13.27 -3.41 5.57
CA HIS A 98 12.58 -2.79 4.44
C HIS A 98 11.36 -1.94 4.87
N ILE A 99 11.18 -0.81 4.21
CA ILE A 99 9.91 -0.08 4.16
C ILE A 99 9.05 -0.81 3.12
N TYR A 100 8.00 -1.49 3.55
CA TYR A 100 7.10 -2.18 2.62
C TYR A 100 6.00 -1.22 2.21
N PHE A 101 5.86 -1.01 0.91
CA PHE A 101 4.64 -0.46 0.38
C PHE A 101 3.84 -1.63 -0.17
N VAL A 102 2.55 -1.64 0.13
CA VAL A 102 1.51 -2.35 -0.60
C VAL A 102 1.01 -3.65 0.03
N ALA A 103 -0.29 -3.58 0.30
CA ALA A 103 -1.24 -4.67 0.31
C ALA A 103 -2.48 -4.14 -0.41
N GLU A 104 -3.15 -4.95 -1.24
CA GLU A 104 -4.54 -4.70 -1.65
C GLU A 104 -5.40 -5.70 -0.91
N THR A 105 -6.25 -5.23 0.00
CA THR A 105 -7.21 -6.10 0.68
C THR A 105 -8.41 -6.31 -0.25
N LYS A 106 -8.35 -7.32 -1.12
CA LYS A 106 -9.44 -7.57 -2.07
C LYS A 106 -10.69 -8.14 -1.39
N GLY A 107 -11.75 -7.35 -1.35
CA GLY A 107 -13.07 -7.75 -0.83
C GLY A 107 -13.95 -8.57 -1.78
N SER A 108 -13.77 -8.50 -3.11
CA SER A 108 -14.49 -9.40 -4.04
C SER A 108 -13.89 -9.42 -5.45
N MET A 109 -13.67 -10.63 -6.01
CA MET A 109 -13.28 -10.86 -7.41
C MET A 109 -14.47 -10.63 -8.35
N SER A 110 -14.84 -9.38 -8.61
CA SER A 110 -15.97 -9.04 -9.47
C SER A 110 -15.54 -8.76 -10.92
N SER A 111 -15.76 -9.75 -11.81
CA SER A 111 -15.63 -9.77 -13.28
C SER A 111 -14.24 -10.05 -13.90
N MET A 112 -14.21 -10.95 -14.89
CA MET A 112 -12.99 -11.39 -15.58
C MET A 112 -12.23 -10.26 -16.30
N VAL A 113 -12.92 -9.23 -16.81
CA VAL A 113 -12.28 -8.10 -17.52
C VAL A 113 -11.68 -7.09 -16.53
N LEU A 114 -12.37 -6.77 -15.44
CA LEU A 114 -11.82 -5.93 -14.37
C LEU A 114 -10.56 -6.59 -13.78
N ASN A 115 -10.56 -7.92 -13.66
CA ASN A 115 -9.41 -8.68 -13.19
C ASN A 115 -8.15 -8.51 -14.08
N GLU A 116 -8.27 -8.43 -15.41
CA GLU A 116 -7.07 -8.33 -16.28
C GLU A 116 -6.45 -6.92 -16.30
N ILE A 117 -7.27 -5.88 -16.25
CA ILE A 117 -6.78 -4.49 -16.12
C ILE A 117 -6.10 -4.32 -14.76
N GLU A 118 -6.73 -4.81 -13.69
CA GLU A 118 -6.19 -4.74 -12.33
C GLU A 118 -4.89 -5.54 -12.20
N LYS A 119 -4.82 -6.77 -12.75
CA LYS A 119 -3.57 -7.53 -12.85
C LYS A 119 -2.49 -6.77 -13.61
N THR A 120 -2.85 -6.04 -14.67
CA THR A 120 -1.90 -5.25 -15.44
C THR A 120 -1.38 -4.06 -14.64
N LYS A 121 -2.26 -3.36 -13.91
CA LYS A 121 -1.86 -2.30 -12.96
C LYS A 121 -0.88 -2.81 -11.90
N ILE A 122 -1.18 -3.96 -11.29
CA ILE A 122 -0.30 -4.63 -10.31
C ILE A 122 1.06 -4.97 -10.93
N LYS A 123 1.09 -5.52 -12.16
CA LYS A 123 2.34 -5.82 -12.86
C LYS A 123 3.17 -4.56 -13.12
N CYS A 124 2.52 -3.45 -13.52
CA CYS A 124 3.19 -2.17 -13.68
C CYS A 124 3.76 -1.66 -12.35
N ALA A 125 2.97 -1.70 -11.27
CA ALA A 125 3.42 -1.29 -9.94
C ALA A 125 4.62 -2.12 -9.45
N ARG A 126 4.61 -3.45 -9.64
CA ARG A 126 5.79 -4.30 -9.35
C ARG A 126 7.03 -3.81 -10.09
N LYS A 127 6.92 -3.60 -11.41
CA LYS A 127 8.04 -3.11 -12.22
C LYS A 127 8.51 -1.72 -11.79
N PHE A 128 7.60 -0.83 -11.42
CA PHE A 128 7.92 0.50 -10.90
C PHE A 128 8.82 0.42 -9.67
N PHE A 129 8.43 -0.36 -8.66
CA PHE A 129 9.22 -0.49 -7.44
C PHE A 129 10.52 -1.26 -7.66
N ASP A 130 10.55 -2.23 -8.57
CA ASP A 130 11.79 -2.93 -8.95
C ASP A 130 12.82 -1.97 -9.58
N GLU A 131 12.39 -1.13 -10.54
CA GLU A 131 13.23 -0.09 -11.15
C GLU A 131 13.66 0.97 -10.13
N MET A 132 12.74 1.41 -9.26
CA MET A 132 13.05 2.38 -8.19
C MET A 132 14.16 1.85 -7.26
N ASN A 133 14.04 0.59 -6.83
CA ASN A 133 15.07 -0.04 -6.00
C ASN A 133 16.42 -0.14 -6.73
N GLN A 134 16.42 -0.50 -8.02
CA GLN A 134 17.66 -0.60 -8.79
C GLN A 134 18.37 0.76 -8.92
N ARG A 135 17.62 1.85 -9.08
CA ARG A 135 18.18 3.18 -9.36
C ARG A 135 18.48 4.02 -8.13
N TYR A 136 17.63 3.98 -7.11
CA TYR A 136 17.64 5.00 -6.05
C TYR A 136 17.77 4.44 -4.63
N ALA A 137 17.27 3.24 -4.38
CA ALA A 137 17.17 2.70 -3.02
C ALA A 137 17.44 1.19 -3.03
N PRO A 138 18.69 0.74 -3.27
CA PRO A 138 19.00 -0.67 -3.46
C PRO A 138 18.54 -1.49 -2.25
N GLN A 139 17.41 -2.18 -2.44
CA GLN A 139 16.78 -3.10 -1.49
C GLN A 139 16.16 -2.44 -0.24
N ASN A 140 15.69 -1.20 -0.28
CA ASN A 140 15.00 -0.61 0.88
C ASN A 140 13.47 -0.70 0.79
N VAL A 141 12.91 -0.85 -0.42
CA VAL A 141 11.47 -0.88 -0.64
C VAL A 141 11.04 -2.24 -1.20
N LYS A 142 9.97 -2.81 -0.68
CA LYS A 142 9.37 -4.03 -1.25
C LYS A 142 7.89 -3.81 -1.50
N TYR A 143 7.45 -4.16 -2.71
CA TYR A 143 6.07 -4.15 -3.16
C TYR A 143 5.54 -5.58 -3.30
N ASP A 144 4.37 -5.86 -2.74
CA ASP A 144 3.63 -7.08 -3.01
C ASP A 144 2.12 -6.87 -2.89
N VAL A 145 1.35 -7.86 -3.35
CA VAL A 145 -0.12 -7.88 -3.20
C VAL A 145 -0.44 -9.03 -2.25
N VAL A 146 -1.01 -8.69 -1.11
CA VAL A 146 -1.37 -9.63 -0.04
C VAL A 146 -2.81 -9.39 0.38
N ASP A 147 -3.51 -10.47 0.69
CA ASP A 147 -4.92 -10.47 1.08
C ASP A 147 -5.15 -10.62 2.60
N SER A 148 -4.06 -10.80 3.36
CA SER A 148 -4.07 -11.09 4.78
C SER A 148 -2.73 -10.74 5.43
N PHE A 149 -2.74 -10.52 6.75
CA PHE A 149 -1.51 -10.26 7.50
C PHE A 149 -0.58 -11.47 7.51
N GLY A 150 -1.13 -12.69 7.56
CA GLY A 150 -0.34 -13.92 7.41
C GLY A 150 0.48 -13.91 6.12
N LYS A 151 -0.15 -13.57 4.98
CA LYS A 151 0.54 -13.49 3.69
C LYS A 151 1.58 -12.37 3.65
N LEU A 152 1.30 -11.23 4.27
CA LEU A 152 2.28 -10.16 4.46
C LEU A 152 3.52 -10.70 5.18
N MET A 153 3.35 -11.44 6.28
CA MET A 153 4.47 -11.97 7.06
C MET A 153 5.28 -13.03 6.31
N GLU A 154 4.72 -13.76 5.35
CA GLU A 154 5.45 -14.67 4.46
C GLU A 154 6.35 -13.93 3.46
N VAL A 155 5.97 -12.73 3.04
CA VAL A 155 6.76 -11.88 2.12
C VAL A 155 7.87 -11.14 2.86
N VAL A 156 7.63 -10.88 4.15
CA VAL A 156 8.46 -10.04 5.01
C VAL A 156 9.56 -10.83 5.73
N LYS A 157 9.33 -12.12 6.03
CA LYS A 157 10.28 -13.02 6.70
C LYS A 157 11.14 -13.81 5.72
#